data_AF-A0A957FAZ6-F1
#
_entry.id   AF-A0A957FAZ6-F1
#
_cell.length_a   1.000
_cell.length_b   1.000
_cell.length_c   1.000
_cell.angle_alpha   90.00
_cell.angle_beta   90.00
_cell.angle_gamma   90.00
#
_symmetry.space_group_name_H-M   'P 1'
#
loop_
_entity.id
_entity.type
_entity.pdbx_description
1 polymer ?
#
loop_
_entity_poly.entity_id
_entity_poly.type
_entity_poly.pdbx_seq_one_letter_code
_entity_poly.pdbx_strand_id
1 'polypeptide(L)'
;MPPLTDLFAAFRWWAALLLLGTAVTPLVWTLFRRLPDRGYAFTKMAGLLLVSYLFWLLGSLGFLANNLGSILVALLLATGASVWFYRRQAQPGALTAWLRANRRQVLLTELLFLVIFVGWVWVRAQNPAIQSTEKPMEFAFLNAASRSPTFPPLDPWLSGYAIS
;
A
#
# COMPACT_ATOMS: atom_id res chain seq x y z
N MET A 1 9.35 18.53 18.98
CA MET A 1 8.70 17.20 18.97
C MET A 1 7.54 17.25 17.98
N PRO A 2 7.32 16.22 17.14
CA PRO A 2 6.18 16.22 16.23
C PRO A 2 4.88 16.30 17.04
N PRO A 3 3.85 17.03 16.58
CA PRO A 3 2.55 17.06 17.22
C PRO A 3 1.92 15.65 17.22
N LEU A 4 1.06 15.37 18.20
CA LEU A 4 0.40 14.06 18.37
C LEU A 4 -0.38 13.62 17.12
N THR A 5 -0.89 14.59 16.35
CA THR A 5 -1.58 14.36 15.07
C THR A 5 -0.67 13.70 14.04
N ASP A 6 0.60 14.09 13.99
CA ASP A 6 1.56 13.59 13.00
C ASP A 6 2.02 12.18 13.36
N LEU A 7 2.17 11.92 14.67
CA LEU A 7 2.43 10.57 15.19
C LEU A 7 1.27 9.62 14.87
N PHE A 8 0.03 10.07 15.06
CA PHE A 8 -1.16 9.30 14.71
C PHE A 8 -1.24 9.05 13.20
N ALA A 9 -0.92 10.04 12.37
CA ALA A 9 -0.88 9.89 10.91
C ALA A 9 0.18 8.85 10.48
N ALA A 10 1.38 8.89 11.07
CA ALA A 10 2.43 7.92 10.82
C ALA A 10 2.01 6.50 11.23
N PHE A 11 1.42 6.34 12.42
CA PHE A 11 0.90 5.05 12.87
C PHE A 11 -0.19 4.51 11.94
N ARG A 12 -1.11 5.38 11.49
CA ARG A 12 -2.19 4.99 10.57
C ARG A 12 -1.64 4.49 9.23
N TRP A 13 -0.60 5.15 8.71
CA TRP A 13 0.11 4.71 7.51
C TRP A 13 0.83 3.38 7.69
N TRP A 14 1.54 3.21 8.80
CA TRP A 14 2.20 1.95 9.14
C TRP A 14 1.19 0.80 9.23
N ALA A 15 0.08 1.00 9.93
CA ALA A 15 -1.00 0.03 10.04
C ALA A 15 -1.64 -0.30 8.68
N ALA A 16 -1.83 0.71 7.81
CA ALA A 16 -2.32 0.49 6.46
C ALA A 16 -1.37 -0.39 5.64
N LEU A 17 -0.06 -0.12 5.68
CA LEU A 17 0.94 -0.95 4.97
C LEU A 17 0.99 -2.39 5.49
N LEU A 18 0.82 -2.60 6.80
CA LEU A 18 0.69 -3.94 7.38
C LEU A 18 -0.56 -4.67 6.91
N LEU A 19 -1.71 -3.97 6.88
CA LEU A 19 -2.97 -4.53 6.41
C LEU A 19 -2.89 -4.93 4.94
N LEU A 20 -2.45 -4.00 4.08
CA LEU A 20 -2.30 -4.22 2.64
C LEU A 20 -1.28 -5.32 2.36
N GLY A 21 -0.15 -5.33 3.07
CA GLY A 21 0.85 -6.37 2.93
C GLY A 21 0.32 -7.75 3.32
N THR A 22 -0.37 -7.84 4.46
CA THR A 22 -0.95 -9.10 4.96
C THR A 22 -1.97 -9.69 3.99
N ALA A 23 -2.82 -8.85 3.40
CA ALA A 23 -3.81 -9.25 2.40
C ALA A 23 -3.21 -10.00 1.20
N VAL A 24 -2.01 -9.58 0.78
CA VAL A 24 -1.33 -10.10 -0.42
C VAL A 24 -0.20 -11.09 -0.09
N THR A 25 0.11 -11.32 1.20
CA THR A 25 1.12 -12.30 1.64
C THR A 25 0.96 -13.69 1.01
N PRO A 26 -0.25 -14.31 0.96
CA PRO A 26 -0.40 -15.62 0.32
C PRO A 26 0.01 -15.62 -1.17
N LEU A 27 -0.34 -14.55 -1.90
CA LEU A 27 0.04 -14.36 -3.30
C LEU A 27 1.55 -14.20 -3.47
N VAL A 28 2.16 -13.29 -2.71
CA VAL A 28 3.61 -13.02 -2.77
C VAL A 28 4.39 -14.30 -2.44
N TRP A 29 4.00 -14.99 -1.36
CA TRP A 29 4.66 -16.22 -0.93
C TRP A 29 4.60 -17.35 -1.97
N THR A 30 3.51 -17.44 -2.73
CA THR A 30 3.38 -18.43 -3.81
C THR A 30 4.14 -18.05 -5.06
N LEU A 31 4.06 -16.78 -5.50
CA LEU A 31 4.78 -16.28 -6.67
C LEU A 31 6.30 -16.36 -6.49
N PHE A 32 6.78 -15.95 -5.32
CA PHE A 32 8.20 -15.88 -5.00
C PHE A 32 8.72 -17.14 -4.30
N ARG A 33 8.07 -18.29 -4.47
CA ARG A 33 8.47 -19.58 -3.83
C ARG A 33 9.92 -20.02 -4.06
N ARG A 34 10.61 -19.44 -5.06
CA ARG A 34 12.02 -19.70 -5.39
C ARG A 34 13.01 -18.85 -4.59
N LEU A 35 12.55 -17.73 -4.00
CA LEU A 35 13.39 -16.88 -3.16
C LEU A 35 13.54 -17.49 -1.77
N PRO A 36 14.69 -17.29 -1.08
CA PRO A 36 14.91 -17.80 0.27
C PRO A 36 13.86 -17.34 1.28
N ASP A 37 13.40 -16.09 1.16
CA ASP A 37 12.37 -15.49 2.01
C ASP A 37 10.95 -15.63 1.48
N ARG A 38 10.79 -16.30 0.34
CA ARG A 38 9.53 -16.37 -0.41
C ARG A 38 8.90 -15.00 -0.67
N GLY A 39 9.73 -13.97 -0.82
CA GLY A 39 9.31 -12.60 -1.10
C GLY A 39 8.66 -11.86 0.08
N TYR A 40 8.74 -12.37 1.31
CA TYR A 40 8.10 -11.76 2.47
C TYR A 40 8.49 -10.29 2.68
N ALA A 41 9.75 -9.93 2.37
CA ALA A 41 10.24 -8.56 2.45
C ALA A 41 9.47 -7.56 1.57
N PHE A 42 8.89 -8.03 0.46
CA PHE A 42 8.19 -7.20 -0.52
C PHE A 42 6.67 -7.15 -0.29
N THR A 43 6.14 -7.83 0.72
CA THR A 43 4.68 -7.94 0.95
C THR A 43 4.00 -6.58 1.06
N LYS A 44 4.57 -5.64 1.81
CA LYS A 44 4.01 -4.30 2.03
C LYS A 44 3.98 -3.47 0.73
N MET A 45 5.04 -3.57 -0.07
CA MET A 45 5.15 -2.90 -1.37
C MET A 45 4.18 -3.50 -2.38
N ALA A 46 4.13 -4.83 -2.47
CA ALA A 46 3.22 -5.56 -3.34
C ALA A 46 1.76 -5.34 -2.95
N GLY A 47 1.46 -5.31 -1.65
CA GLY A 47 0.13 -5.03 -1.12
C GLY A 47 -0.33 -3.62 -1.46
N LEU A 48 0.52 -2.61 -1.23
CA LEU A 48 0.24 -1.24 -1.62
C LEU A 48 -0.01 -1.14 -3.13
N LEU A 49 0.91 -1.64 -3.95
CA LEU A 49 0.84 -1.59 -5.40
C LEU A 49 -0.41 -2.29 -5.95
N LEU A 50 -0.67 -3.53 -5.54
CA LEU A 50 -1.77 -4.32 -6.09
C LEU A 50 -3.12 -3.69 -5.76
N VAL A 51 -3.31 -3.27 -4.50
CA VAL A 51 -4.58 -2.68 -4.06
C VAL A 51 -4.79 -1.30 -4.67
N SER A 52 -3.75 -0.45 -4.71
CA SER A 52 -3.85 0.88 -5.35
C SER A 52 -4.09 0.75 -6.85
N TYR A 53 -3.43 -0.21 -7.51
CA TYR A 53 -3.60 -0.44 -8.95
C TYR A 53 -4.99 -0.96 -9.28
N LEU A 54 -5.51 -1.93 -8.53
CA LEU A 54 -6.89 -2.42 -8.73
C LEU A 54 -7.92 -1.31 -8.50
N PHE A 55 -7.74 -0.52 -7.44
CA PHE A 55 -8.60 0.62 -7.16
C PHE A 55 -8.57 1.65 -8.30
N TRP A 56 -7.37 2.05 -8.74
CA TRP A 56 -7.19 3.00 -9.84
C TRP A 56 -7.75 2.46 -11.16
N LEU A 57 -7.50 1.20 -11.49
CA LEU A 57 -7.96 0.58 -12.73
C LEU A 57 -9.49 0.52 -12.78
N LEU A 58 -10.12 -0.01 -11.72
CA LEU A 58 -11.57 -0.12 -11.65
C LEU A 58 -12.24 1.24 -11.55
N GLY A 59 -11.60 2.22 -10.89
CA GLY A 59 -12.05 3.61 -10.88
C GLY A 59 -12.01 4.25 -12.27
N SER A 60 -10.91 4.06 -13.00
CA SER A 60 -10.72 4.61 -14.35
C SER A 60 -11.64 3.97 -15.38
N LEU A 61 -12.07 2.72 -15.15
CA LEU A 61 -13.07 2.03 -15.95
C LEU A 61 -14.52 2.41 -15.57
N GLY A 62 -14.72 3.23 -14.53
CA GLY A 62 -16.04 3.67 -14.07
C GLY A 62 -16.77 2.69 -13.15
N PHE A 63 -16.13 1.61 -12.70
CA PHE A 63 -16.74 0.65 -11.77
C PHE A 63 -16.71 1.10 -10.31
N LEU A 64 -15.73 1.93 -9.93
CA LEU A 64 -15.52 2.39 -8.57
C LEU A 64 -15.51 3.91 -8.48
N ALA A 65 -16.10 4.44 -7.40
CA ALA A 65 -15.98 5.84 -7.03
C ALA A 65 -14.76 6.06 -6.12
N ASN A 66 -14.33 7.30 -5.96
CA ASN A 66 -13.21 7.63 -5.08
C ASN A 66 -13.67 7.80 -3.63
N ASN A 67 -13.94 6.68 -2.97
CA ASN A 67 -14.32 6.64 -1.57
C ASN A 67 -13.73 5.43 -0.84
N LEU A 68 -13.87 5.41 0.49
CA LEU A 68 -13.37 4.34 1.32
C LEU A 68 -13.97 2.96 0.95
N GLY A 69 -15.25 2.91 0.61
CA GLY A 69 -15.93 1.67 0.22
C GLY A 69 -15.28 1.02 -1.00
N SER A 70 -14.96 1.82 -2.01
CA SER A 70 -14.28 1.34 -3.22
C SER A 70 -12.84 0.89 -2.95
N ILE A 71 -12.11 1.54 -2.05
CA ILE A 71 -10.79 1.05 -1.60
C ILE A 71 -10.94 -0.31 -0.91
N LEU A 72 -11.95 -0.50 -0.06
CA LEU A 72 -12.23 -1.78 0.60
C LEU A 72 -12.62 -2.87 -0.41
N VAL A 73 -13.39 -2.53 -1.45
CA VAL A 73 -13.68 -3.47 -2.54
C VAL A 73 -12.41 -3.90 -3.26
N ALA A 74 -11.52 -2.97 -3.62
CA ALA A 74 -10.24 -3.30 -4.24
C ALA A 74 -9.37 -4.20 -3.33
N LEU A 75 -9.34 -3.92 -2.02
CA LEU A 75 -8.66 -4.74 -1.02
C LEU A 75 -9.26 -6.16 -0.94
N LEU A 76 -10.59 -6.29 -0.94
CA LEU A 76 -11.28 -7.57 -0.93
C LEU A 76 -11.00 -8.39 -2.20
N LEU A 77 -11.00 -7.74 -3.36
CA LEU A 77 -10.64 -8.38 -4.63
C LEU A 77 -9.19 -8.88 -4.62
N ALA A 78 -8.25 -8.03 -4.17
CA ALA A 78 -6.84 -8.41 -4.03
C ALA A 78 -6.66 -9.60 -3.08
N THR A 79 -7.32 -9.55 -1.92
CA THR A 79 -7.27 -10.62 -0.90
C THR A 79 -7.89 -11.90 -1.43
N GLY A 80 -9.05 -11.81 -2.11
CA GLY A 80 -9.74 -12.94 -2.71
C GLY A 80 -8.89 -13.62 -3.78
N ALA A 81 -8.30 -12.85 -4.69
CA ALA A 81 -7.38 -13.36 -5.70
C ALA A 81 -6.13 -14.00 -5.07
N SER A 82 -5.57 -13.36 -4.03
CA SER A 82 -4.41 -13.85 -3.27
C SER A 82 -4.67 -15.21 -2.62
N VAL A 83 -5.78 -15.35 -1.90
CA VAL A 83 -6.17 -16.60 -1.25
C VAL A 83 -6.54 -17.68 -2.28
N TRP A 84 -7.26 -17.32 -3.35
CA TRP A 84 -7.62 -18.25 -4.41
C TRP A 84 -6.40 -18.83 -5.10
N PHE A 85 -5.42 -17.98 -5.46
CA PHE A 85 -4.19 -18.41 -6.09
C PHE A 85 -3.34 -19.29 -5.16
N TYR A 86 -3.28 -18.93 -3.87
CA TYR A 86 -2.64 -19.75 -2.84
C TYR A 86 -3.26 -21.15 -2.76
N ARG A 87 -4.60 -21.24 -2.67
CA ARG A 87 -5.31 -22.52 -2.57
C ARG A 87 -5.14 -23.43 -3.78
N ARG A 88 -4.91 -22.85 -4.97
CA ARG A 88 -4.65 -23.63 -6.19
C ARG A 88 -3.23 -24.21 -6.27
N GLN A 89 -2.25 -23.58 -5.63
CA GLN A 89 -0.84 -23.93 -5.83
C GLN A 89 -0.11 -24.42 -4.58
N ALA A 90 -0.65 -24.16 -3.40
CA ALA A 90 -0.03 -24.48 -2.13
C ALA A 90 -0.93 -25.39 -1.30
N GLN A 91 -0.29 -26.27 -0.52
CA GLN A 91 -0.98 -27.13 0.42
C GLN A 91 -1.61 -26.28 1.55
N PRO A 92 -2.81 -26.65 2.06
CA PRO A 92 -3.40 -26.00 3.22
C PRO A 92 -2.42 -25.95 4.39
N GLY A 93 -2.28 -24.78 5.03
CA GLY A 93 -1.38 -24.60 6.17
C GLY A 93 0.12 -24.51 5.84
N ALA A 94 0.55 -24.66 4.59
CA ALA A 94 1.96 -24.53 4.21
C ALA A 94 2.54 -23.14 4.55
N LEU A 95 1.76 -22.07 4.31
CA LEU A 95 2.16 -20.71 4.66
C LEU A 95 2.33 -20.54 6.18
N THR A 96 1.38 -21.01 6.98
CA THR A 96 1.44 -20.86 8.45
C THR A 96 2.56 -21.68 9.06
N ALA A 97 2.81 -22.89 8.53
CA ALA A 97 3.95 -23.71 8.91
C ALA A 97 5.28 -23.02 8.59
N TRP A 98 5.39 -22.42 7.39
CA TRP A 98 6.58 -21.67 6.99
C TRP A 98 6.80 -20.42 7.87
N LEU A 99 5.75 -19.66 8.18
CA LEU A 99 5.85 -18.48 9.05
C LEU A 99 6.33 -18.85 10.46
N ARG A 100 5.85 -19.98 11.01
CA ARG A 100 6.31 -20.47 12.32
C ARG A 100 7.78 -20.91 12.28
N ALA A 101 8.16 -21.66 11.24
CA ALA A 101 9.54 -22.13 11.06
C ALA A 101 10.53 -20.97 10.85
N ASN A 102 10.09 -19.89 10.18
CA ASN A 102 10.93 -18.74 9.82
C ASN A 102 10.63 -17.49 10.65
N ARG A 103 10.09 -17.66 11.87
CA ARG A 103 9.67 -16.53 12.74
C ARG A 103 10.77 -15.49 12.96
N ARG A 104 12.03 -15.91 13.09
CA ARG A 104 13.16 -14.99 13.30
C ARG A 104 13.36 -14.10 12.08
N GLN A 105 13.30 -14.69 10.89
CA GLN A 105 13.45 -13.96 9.64
C GLN A 105 12.29 -12.99 9.43
N VAL A 106 11.05 -13.43 9.67
CA VAL A 106 9.87 -12.56 9.65
C VAL A 106 10.04 -11.37 10.59
N LEU A 107 10.41 -11.61 11.86
CA LEU A 107 10.62 -10.55 12.86
C LEU A 107 11.74 -9.59 12.46
N LEU A 108 12.86 -10.10 11.93
CA LEU A 108 13.95 -9.24 11.45
C LEU A 108 13.50 -8.36 10.29
N THR A 109 12.72 -8.90 9.35
CA THR A 109 12.16 -8.14 8.23
C THR A 109 11.18 -7.07 8.71
N GLU A 110 10.28 -7.41 9.64
CA GLU A 110 9.35 -6.43 10.24
C GLU A 110 10.09 -5.33 11.01
N LEU A 111 11.12 -5.70 11.78
CA LEU A 111 11.93 -4.75 12.52
C LEU A 111 12.71 -3.82 11.59
N LEU A 112 13.35 -4.36 10.55
CA LEU A 112 14.04 -3.56 9.54
C LEU A 112 13.08 -2.60 8.85
N PHE A 113 11.90 -3.08 8.44
CA PHE A 113 10.88 -2.23 7.86
C PHE A 113 10.46 -1.10 8.81
N LEU A 114 10.21 -1.42 10.09
CA LEU A 114 9.82 -0.44 11.10
C LEU A 114 10.92 0.60 11.33
N VAL A 115 12.18 0.18 11.44
CA VAL A 115 13.33 1.09 11.63
C VAL A 115 13.48 2.03 10.43
N ILE A 116 13.39 1.50 9.21
CA ILE A 116 13.46 2.32 7.99
C ILE A 116 12.27 3.27 7.92
N PHE A 117 11.06 2.79 8.20
CA PHE A 117 9.84 3.60 8.20
C PHE A 117 9.94 4.76 9.21
N VAL A 118 10.29 4.46 10.46
CA VAL A 118 10.45 5.47 11.53
C VAL A 118 11.58 6.44 11.18
N GLY A 119 12.71 5.94 10.68
CA GLY A 119 13.82 6.76 10.23
C GLY A 119 13.39 7.72 9.12
N TRP A 120 12.64 7.25 8.12
CA TRP A 120 12.13 8.09 7.04
C TRP A 120 11.10 9.10 7.51
N VAL A 121 10.16 8.70 8.38
CA VAL A 121 9.22 9.62 9.03
C VAL A 121 9.97 10.71 9.79
N TRP A 122 11.02 10.36 10.53
CA TRP A 122 11.84 11.32 11.26
C TRP A 122 12.55 12.30 10.32
N VAL A 123 13.17 11.81 9.24
CA VAL A 123 13.79 12.65 8.20
C VAL A 123 12.77 13.63 7.62
N ARG A 124 11.56 13.15 7.27
CA ARG A 124 10.50 14.00 6.72
C ARG A 124 9.94 14.99 7.74
N ALA A 125 9.93 14.65 9.02
CA ALA A 125 9.51 15.56 10.08
C ALA A 125 10.48 16.74 10.30
N GLN A 126 11.76 16.62 9.89
CA GLN A 126 12.72 17.74 9.96
C GLN A 126 12.48 18.80 8.87
N ASN A 127 11.86 18.44 7.75
CA ASN A 127 11.53 19.36 6.66
C ASN A 127 10.10 19.10 6.15
N PRO A 128 9.07 19.45 6.96
CA PRO A 128 7.67 19.22 6.62
C PRO A 128 7.14 20.21 5.58
N ALA A 129 7.88 21.29 5.29
CA ALA A 129 7.41 22.37 4.43
C ALA A 129 7.23 21.91 2.96
N ILE A 130 6.05 22.23 2.42
CA ILE A 130 5.73 22.09 1.00
C ILE A 130 6.26 23.34 0.28
N GLN A 131 7.58 23.37 0.10
CA GLN A 131 8.34 24.45 -0.51
C GLN A 131 9.23 23.88 -1.62
N SER A 132 9.79 24.76 -2.47
CA SER A 132 10.47 24.44 -3.73
C SER A 132 9.51 24.30 -4.92
N THR A 133 10.05 24.06 -6.11
CA THR A 133 9.32 24.07 -7.38
C THR A 133 8.42 22.83 -7.55
N GLU A 134 8.90 21.65 -7.16
CA GLU A 134 8.20 20.39 -7.41
C GLU A 134 7.13 20.06 -6.35
N LYS A 135 7.43 20.30 -5.06
CA LYS A 135 6.51 19.91 -3.96
C LYS A 135 5.11 20.54 -4.05
N PRO A 136 4.93 21.81 -4.44
CA PRO A 136 3.60 22.39 -4.61
C PRO A 136 2.81 21.71 -5.73
N MET A 137 3.48 21.31 -6.82
CA MET A 137 2.85 20.57 -7.92
C MET A 137 2.40 19.17 -7.45
N GLU A 138 3.27 18.42 -6.77
CA GLU A 138 2.92 17.13 -6.18
C GLU A 138 1.73 17.24 -5.22
N PHE A 139 1.72 18.28 -4.39
CA PHE A 139 0.62 18.54 -3.46
C PHE A 139 -0.68 18.89 -4.18
N ALA A 140 -0.61 19.62 -5.29
CA ALA A 140 -1.78 19.91 -6.13
C ALA A 140 -2.36 18.62 -6.72
N PHE A 141 -1.54 17.73 -7.28
CA PHE A 141 -1.99 16.45 -7.82
C PHE A 141 -2.55 15.51 -6.74
N LEU A 142 -1.93 15.43 -5.56
CA LEU A 142 -2.45 14.64 -4.44
C LEU A 142 -3.81 15.17 -3.96
N ASN A 143 -4.00 16.49 -3.90
CA ASN A 143 -5.30 17.07 -3.56
C ASN A 143 -6.34 16.84 -4.65
N ALA A 144 -5.98 17.00 -5.91
CA ALA A 144 -6.85 16.71 -7.04
C ALA A 144 -7.32 15.26 -7.02
N ALA A 145 -6.39 14.31 -6.84
CA ALA A 145 -6.71 12.89 -6.70
C ALA A 145 -7.55 12.59 -5.44
N SER A 146 -7.28 13.23 -4.31
CA SER A 146 -8.03 12.98 -3.07
C SER A 146 -9.43 13.59 -3.07
N ARG A 147 -9.68 14.66 -3.83
CA ARG A 147 -10.97 15.38 -3.85
C ARG A 147 -11.85 15.03 -5.04
N SER A 148 -11.29 14.45 -6.11
CA SER A 148 -12.08 14.04 -7.28
C SER A 148 -13.01 12.89 -6.90
N PRO A 149 -14.31 12.93 -7.26
CA PRO A 149 -15.26 11.88 -6.90
C PRO A 149 -15.05 10.57 -7.70
N THR A 150 -14.41 10.66 -8.86
CA THR A 150 -14.14 9.56 -9.79
C THR A 150 -12.73 9.68 -10.36
N PHE A 151 -12.24 8.60 -10.96
CA PHE A 151 -11.00 8.60 -11.74
C PHE A 151 -11.32 8.63 -13.25
N PRO A 152 -10.46 9.27 -14.08
CA PRO A 152 -9.26 10.00 -13.72
C PRO A 152 -9.56 11.34 -12.98
N PRO A 153 -8.64 11.81 -12.12
CA PRO A 153 -8.84 13.04 -11.35
C PRO A 153 -8.78 14.30 -12.22
N LEU A 154 -9.43 15.36 -11.75
CA LEU A 154 -9.44 16.67 -12.42
C LEU A 154 -8.06 17.30 -12.47
N ASP A 155 -7.72 17.93 -13.59
CA ASP A 155 -6.47 18.66 -13.76
C ASP A 155 -6.48 19.96 -12.94
N PRO A 156 -5.51 20.17 -12.02
CA PRO A 156 -5.43 21.39 -11.23
C PRO A 156 -5.05 22.64 -12.04
N TRP A 157 -4.51 22.48 -13.25
CA TRP A 157 -4.07 23.54 -14.14
C TRP A 157 -4.99 23.74 -15.35
N LEU A 158 -5.75 22.72 -15.74
CA LEU A 158 -6.63 22.75 -16.90
C LEU A 158 -8.09 22.43 -16.52
N SER A 159 -8.86 23.47 -16.19
CA SER A 159 -10.25 23.33 -15.76
C SER A 159 -11.11 22.55 -16.75
N GLY A 160 -11.83 21.54 -16.25
CA GLY A 160 -12.73 20.70 -17.04
C GLY A 160 -12.06 19.50 -17.71
N TYR A 161 -10.75 19.34 -17.56
CA TYR A 161 -9.99 18.22 -18.10
C TYR A 161 -9.47 17.32 -16.97
N ALA A 162 -9.06 16.11 -17.35
CA ALA A 162 -8.39 15.18 -16.45
C ALA A 162 -6.87 15.39 -16.48
N ILE A 163 -6.20 15.08 -15.37
CA ILE A 163 -4.72 15.05 -15.32
C ILE A 163 -4.22 14.08 -16.39
N SER A 164 -3.27 14.53 -17.21
CA SER A 164 -2.62 13.74 -18.27
C SER A 164 -1.40 12.97 -17.75
#